data_AF-A0A9D2S177-F1
#
_entry.id   AF-A0A9D2S177-F1
#
_cell.length_a   1.000
_cell.length_b   1.000
_cell.length_c   1.000
_cell.angle_alpha   90.00
_cell.angle_beta   90.00
_cell.angle_gamma   90.00
#
_symmetry.space_group_name_H-M   'P 1'
#
loop_
_entity.id
_entity.type
_entity.pdbx_description
1 polymer ?
#
loop_
_entity_poly.entity_id
_entity_poly.type
_entity_poly.pdbx_seq_one_letter_code
_entity_poly.pdbx_strand_id
1 'polypeptide(L)'
;MAKTKKDLDKDMMFQKIMPVLADNPFSSVPSRDEPAAPSGELSALRSRLSQPSAAPEHPMPKNLMEFVVEAHIDEVIRKFNCCPCNRCRSDIAVLALNTLPPSYAFGTPEELEQQSTQIDVKIAYNALIKAVLQVRSHPNH
;
A
#
# COMPACT_ATOMS: atom_id res chain seq x y z
N MET A 1 -10.29 -21.89 62.56
CA MET A 1 -9.01 -21.41 61.99
C MET A 1 -9.32 -20.41 60.87
N ALA A 2 -8.44 -19.43 60.68
CA ALA A 2 -8.71 -18.10 60.12
C ALA A 2 -9.16 -18.07 58.63
N LYS A 3 -10.18 -17.26 58.32
CA LYS A 3 -10.48 -16.83 56.95
C LYS A 3 -9.47 -15.76 56.56
N THR A 4 -8.54 -16.09 55.66
CA THR A 4 -7.53 -15.16 55.15
C THR A 4 -8.19 -14.05 54.34
N LYS A 5 -8.03 -12.82 54.85
CA LYS A 5 -8.36 -11.55 54.19
C LYS A 5 -7.48 -11.39 52.95
N LYS A 6 -8.11 -11.00 51.82
CA LYS A 6 -7.52 -10.52 50.56
C LYS A 6 -6.99 -11.60 49.60
N ASP A 7 -7.88 -12.37 49.00
CA ASP A 7 -7.74 -12.58 47.55
C ASP A 7 -8.62 -11.53 46.89
N LEU A 8 -7.99 -10.41 46.52
CA LEU A 8 -8.65 -9.44 45.65
C LEU A 8 -8.89 -10.15 44.34
N ASP A 9 -10.16 -10.34 44.03
CA ASP A 9 -10.65 -11.04 42.85
C ASP A 9 -9.93 -10.52 41.59
N LYS A 10 -8.97 -11.33 41.12
CA LYS A 10 -8.01 -10.95 40.07
C LYS A 10 -8.74 -10.68 38.76
N ASP A 11 -9.86 -11.36 38.53
CA ASP A 11 -10.70 -11.19 37.36
C ASP A 11 -11.43 -9.83 37.39
N MET A 12 -11.91 -9.43 38.57
CA MET A 12 -12.47 -8.09 38.80
C MET A 12 -11.45 -6.96 38.63
N MET A 13 -10.17 -7.20 38.92
CA MET A 13 -9.09 -6.25 38.63
C MET A 13 -8.75 -6.23 37.14
N PHE A 14 -8.68 -7.39 36.50
CA PHE A 14 -8.36 -7.49 35.07
C PHE A 14 -9.40 -6.79 34.20
N GLN A 15 -10.69 -6.95 34.50
CA GLN A 15 -11.79 -6.24 33.83
C GLN A 15 -11.69 -4.73 33.95
N LYS A 16 -11.16 -4.22 35.08
CA LYS A 16 -11.03 -2.78 35.33
C LYS A 16 -9.73 -2.19 34.78
N ILE A 17 -8.67 -2.98 34.68
CA ILE A 17 -7.36 -2.53 34.18
C ILE A 17 -7.30 -2.62 32.64
N MET A 18 -8.03 -3.55 32.02
CA MET A 18 -8.15 -3.65 30.55
C MET A 18 -9.61 -3.53 30.09
N PRO A 19 -10.13 -2.30 29.92
CA PRO A 19 -11.53 -2.08 29.53
C PRO A 19 -11.85 -2.58 28.12
N VAL A 20 -10.84 -2.60 27.24
CA VAL A 20 -10.99 -2.91 25.81
C VAL A 20 -11.35 -4.38 25.55
N LEU A 21 -11.13 -5.28 26.52
CA LEU A 21 -11.52 -6.69 26.40
C LEU A 21 -12.98 -6.94 26.83
N ALA A 22 -13.57 -6.06 27.64
CA ALA A 22 -14.96 -6.21 28.09
C ALA A 22 -15.97 -5.95 26.97
N ASP A 23 -15.62 -5.05 26.02
CA ASP A 23 -16.44 -4.73 24.85
C ASP A 23 -16.05 -5.54 23.59
N ASN A 24 -15.06 -6.44 23.70
CA ASN A 24 -14.64 -7.26 22.57
C ASN A 24 -15.44 -8.58 22.56
N PRO A 25 -16.26 -8.86 21.54
CA PRO A 25 -17.13 -10.05 21.49
C PRO A 25 -16.38 -11.38 21.46
N PHE A 26 -15.04 -11.36 21.43
CA PHE A 26 -14.17 -12.54 21.36
C PHE A 26 -13.62 -13.00 22.73
N SER A 27 -13.94 -12.35 23.85
CA SER A 27 -13.34 -12.66 25.16
C SER A 27 -14.10 -13.69 26.00
N SER A 28 -15.29 -14.14 25.58
CA SER A 28 -15.95 -15.27 26.24
C SER A 28 -15.38 -16.59 25.70
N VAL A 29 -14.40 -17.15 26.40
CA VAL A 29 -13.95 -18.54 26.20
C VAL A 29 -14.79 -19.41 27.14
N PRO A 30 -15.76 -20.21 26.66
CA PRO A 30 -16.37 -21.22 27.50
C PRO A 30 -15.35 -22.32 27.78
N SER A 31 -15.33 -22.76 29.03
CA SER A 31 -14.58 -23.92 29.51
C SER A 31 -14.80 -25.14 28.61
N ARG A 32 -13.69 -25.83 28.33
CA ARG A 32 -13.53 -27.00 27.45
C ARG A 32 -14.58 -28.09 27.70
N ASP A 33 -15.54 -28.16 26.81
CA ASP A 33 -16.08 -29.38 26.21
C ASP A 33 -16.37 -29.04 24.75
N GLU A 34 -15.61 -29.59 23.81
CA GLU A 34 -15.84 -29.39 22.37
C GLU A 34 -17.15 -30.10 21.99
N PRO A 35 -18.05 -29.46 21.23
CA PRO A 35 -17.89 -29.54 19.79
C PRO A 35 -18.20 -28.24 19.04
N ALA A 36 -17.66 -28.17 17.83
CA ALA A 36 -17.97 -27.22 16.76
C ALA A 36 -17.62 -25.76 17.05
N ALA A 37 -16.39 -25.39 16.65
CA ALA A 37 -16.04 -24.02 16.35
C ALA A 37 -17.18 -23.31 15.60
N PRO A 38 -17.58 -22.09 16.00
CA PRO A 38 -18.43 -21.26 15.16
C PRO A 38 -17.60 -20.81 13.96
N SER A 39 -17.48 -21.71 12.98
CA SER A 39 -16.93 -21.46 11.65
C SER A 39 -17.59 -20.25 10.98
N GLY A 40 -18.79 -19.86 11.43
CA GLY A 40 -19.53 -18.69 11.00
C GLY A 40 -18.83 -17.36 11.25
N GLU A 41 -18.20 -17.11 12.40
CA GLU A 41 -17.63 -15.79 12.71
C GLU A 41 -16.35 -15.51 11.91
N LEU A 42 -15.42 -16.47 11.87
CA LEU A 42 -14.20 -16.36 11.07
C LEU A 42 -14.52 -16.39 9.57
N SER A 43 -15.54 -17.14 9.14
CA SER A 43 -16.01 -17.11 7.76
C SER A 43 -16.68 -15.78 7.40
N ALA A 44 -17.36 -15.13 8.35
CA ALA A 44 -17.96 -13.80 8.16
C ALA A 44 -16.93 -12.68 8.15
N LEU A 45 -15.87 -12.76 8.97
CA LEU A 45 -14.73 -11.83 8.86
C LEU A 45 -13.97 -12.06 7.54
N ARG A 46 -13.76 -13.32 7.16
CA ARG A 46 -13.11 -13.66 5.89
C ARG A 46 -13.91 -13.15 4.70
N SER A 47 -15.23 -13.27 4.71
CA SER A 47 -16.08 -12.76 3.64
C SER A 47 -16.08 -11.24 3.57
N ARG A 48 -16.01 -10.54 4.72
CA ARG A 48 -15.86 -9.07 4.77
C ARG A 48 -14.51 -8.57 4.26
N LEU A 49 -13.42 -9.27 4.58
CA LEU A 49 -12.07 -8.96 4.08
C LEU A 49 -11.91 -9.35 2.60
N SER A 50 -12.70 -10.31 2.10
CA SER A 50 -12.68 -10.76 0.70
C SER A 50 -13.61 -9.96 -0.20
N GLN A 51 -14.44 -9.06 0.36
CA GLN A 51 -15.17 -8.10 -0.47
C GLN A 51 -14.15 -7.15 -1.08
N PRO A 52 -14.16 -6.93 -2.42
CA PRO A 52 -13.40 -5.84 -2.99
C PRO A 52 -13.89 -4.56 -2.31
N SER A 53 -13.00 -3.88 -1.59
CA SER A 53 -13.31 -2.57 -1.03
C SER A 53 -13.87 -1.75 -2.20
N ALA A 54 -15.12 -1.31 -2.08
CA ALA A 54 -15.73 -0.43 -3.06
C ALA A 54 -14.69 0.62 -3.44
N ALA A 55 -14.44 0.76 -4.75
CA ALA A 55 -13.44 1.67 -5.28
C ALA A 55 -13.53 3.00 -4.53
N PRO A 56 -12.41 3.58 -4.09
CA PRO A 56 -12.44 4.74 -3.22
C PRO A 56 -13.34 5.80 -3.85
N GLU A 57 -14.43 6.17 -3.15
CA GLU A 57 -15.37 7.21 -3.60
C GLU A 57 -14.73 8.62 -3.64
N HIS A 58 -13.41 8.67 -3.43
CA HIS A 58 -12.60 9.86 -3.46
C HIS A 58 -11.50 9.68 -4.51
N PRO A 59 -11.53 10.44 -5.62
CA PRO A 59 -10.45 10.41 -6.59
C PRO A 59 -9.16 10.87 -5.90
N MET A 60 -8.21 9.95 -5.74
CA MET A 60 -6.90 10.26 -5.16
C MET A 60 -6.07 10.99 -6.22
N PRO A 61 -5.42 12.11 -5.89
CA PRO A 61 -4.63 12.83 -6.87
C PRO A 61 -3.48 11.95 -7.35
N LYS A 62 -3.24 11.96 -8.65
CA LYS A 62 -2.15 11.22 -9.29
C LYS A 62 -1.17 12.19 -9.95
N ASN A 63 0.09 11.79 -10.02
CA ASN A 63 1.10 12.57 -10.70
C ASN A 63 1.03 12.30 -12.21
N LEU A 64 0.78 13.35 -13.00
CA LEU A 64 0.71 13.27 -14.45
C LEU A 64 2.05 12.84 -15.07
N MET A 65 3.17 13.15 -14.41
CA MET A 65 4.50 12.78 -14.91
C MET A 65 4.74 11.27 -14.88
N GLU A 66 4.02 10.52 -14.05
CA GLU A 66 4.12 9.05 -14.01
C GLU A 66 3.66 8.42 -15.33
N PHE A 67 2.55 8.91 -15.90
CA PHE A 67 2.05 8.45 -17.20
C PHE A 67 3.06 8.75 -18.33
N VAL A 68 3.64 9.96 -18.32
CA VAL A 68 4.64 10.36 -19.32
C VAL A 68 5.90 9.49 -19.22
N VAL A 69 6.36 9.20 -18.00
CA VAL A 69 7.53 8.36 -17.76
C VAL A 69 7.25 6.92 -18.20
N GLU A 70 6.09 6.36 -17.86
CA GLU A 70 5.72 4.99 -18.23
C GLU A 70 5.64 4.80 -19.75
N ALA A 71 5.10 5.77 -20.48
CA ALA A 71 5.03 5.73 -21.94
C ALA A 71 6.41 5.75 -22.62
N HIS A 72 7.41 6.44 -22.03
CA HIS A 72 8.71 6.67 -22.66
C HIS A 72 9.84 5.79 -22.12
N ILE A 73 9.70 5.14 -20.97
CA ILE A 73 10.78 4.39 -20.34
C ILE A 73 11.29 3.24 -21.22
N ASP A 74 10.37 2.52 -21.87
CA ASP A 74 10.71 1.36 -22.72
C ASP A 74 11.38 1.78 -24.04
N GLU A 75 11.09 2.99 -24.53
CA GLU A 75 11.79 3.57 -25.67
C GLU A 75 13.23 3.94 -25.30
N VAL A 76 13.42 4.56 -24.14
CA VAL A 76 14.75 5.00 -23.67
C VAL A 76 15.63 3.80 -23.33
N ILE A 77 15.10 2.77 -22.67
CA ILE A 77 15.85 1.54 -22.37
C ILE A 77 16.39 0.89 -23.66
N ARG A 78 15.56 0.84 -24.72
CA ARG A 78 15.97 0.31 -26.04
C ARG A 78 17.03 1.18 -26.70
N LYS A 79 16.89 2.51 -26.67
CA LYS A 79 17.85 3.44 -27.27
C LYS A 79 19.24 3.38 -26.63
N PHE A 80 19.29 3.22 -25.31
CA PHE A 80 20.55 3.20 -24.54
C PHE A 80 21.09 1.80 -24.23
N ASN A 81 20.43 0.74 -24.73
CA ASN A 81 20.78 -0.67 -24.51
C ASN A 81 20.98 -0.99 -23.01
N CYS A 82 20.07 -0.52 -22.15
CA CYS A 82 20.10 -0.82 -20.72
C CYS A 82 19.44 -2.17 -20.39
N CYS A 83 19.73 -2.70 -19.20
CA CYS A 83 19.14 -3.95 -18.74
C CYS A 83 17.61 -3.82 -18.66
N PRO A 84 16.82 -4.72 -19.30
CA PRO A 84 15.36 -4.67 -19.28
C PRO A 84 14.74 -5.32 -18.04
N CYS A 85 15.51 -5.57 -16.97
CA CYS A 85 14.96 -6.18 -15.77
C CYS A 85 14.03 -5.21 -15.02
N ASN A 86 13.04 -5.76 -14.31
CA ASN A 86 12.08 -4.95 -13.54
C ASN A 86 12.77 -4.04 -12.51
N ARG A 87 13.89 -4.49 -11.92
CA ARG A 87 14.69 -3.69 -10.99
C ARG A 87 15.23 -2.42 -11.64
N CYS A 88 15.99 -2.56 -12.74
CA CYS A 88 16.53 -1.40 -13.44
C CYS A 88 15.43 -0.49 -14.00
N ARG A 89 14.32 -1.05 -14.50
CA ARG A 89 13.16 -0.27 -14.97
C ARG A 89 12.57 0.58 -13.85
N SER A 90 12.36 -0.01 -12.67
CA SER A 90 11.88 0.72 -11.50
C SER A 90 12.89 1.77 -11.01
N ASP A 91 14.19 1.45 -10.98
CA ASP A 91 15.23 2.41 -10.56
C ASP A 91 15.28 3.64 -11.49
N ILE A 92 15.18 3.42 -12.80
CA ILE A 92 15.12 4.51 -13.79
C ILE A 92 13.88 5.37 -13.55
N ALA A 93 12.71 4.76 -13.33
CA ALA A 93 11.47 5.49 -13.05
C ALA A 93 11.58 6.33 -11.78
N VAL A 94 12.10 5.77 -10.69
CA VAL A 94 12.29 6.46 -9.41
C VAL A 94 13.23 7.65 -9.56
N LEU A 95 14.38 7.47 -10.18
CA LEU A 95 15.35 8.56 -10.39
C LEU A 95 14.80 9.66 -11.29
N ALA A 96 14.07 9.29 -12.35
CA ALA A 96 13.44 10.25 -13.25
C ALA A 96 12.37 11.06 -12.51
N LEU A 97 11.44 10.41 -11.81
CA LEU A 97 10.35 11.07 -11.09
C LEU A 97 10.85 11.97 -9.95
N ASN A 98 11.90 11.57 -9.25
CA ASN A 98 12.52 12.39 -8.20
C ASN A 98 13.21 13.65 -8.75
N THR A 99 13.62 13.64 -10.02
CA THR A 99 14.27 14.79 -10.68
C THR A 99 13.25 15.72 -11.32
N LEU A 100 12.09 15.20 -11.69
CA LEU A 100 11.05 15.95 -12.40
C LEU A 100 10.19 16.77 -11.43
N PRO A 101 9.69 17.94 -11.87
CA PRO A 101 8.70 18.68 -11.09
C PRO A 101 7.41 17.86 -11.00
N PRO A 102 6.90 17.56 -9.80
CA PRO A 102 5.67 16.80 -9.66
C PRO A 102 4.47 17.64 -10.11
N SER A 103 3.56 17.03 -10.88
CA SER A 103 2.32 17.68 -11.32
C SER A 103 1.14 16.80 -10.94
N TYR A 104 0.48 17.14 -9.84
CA TYR A 104 -0.65 16.37 -9.34
C TYR A 104 -1.97 16.90 -9.90
N ALA A 105 -2.79 15.98 -10.41
CA ALA A 105 -4.13 16.28 -10.90
C ALA A 105 -5.16 15.32 -10.30
N PHE A 106 -6.39 15.81 -10.19
CA PHE A 106 -7.57 15.04 -9.84
C PHE A 106 -8.33 14.70 -11.12
N GLY A 107 -8.72 13.44 -11.29
CA GLY A 107 -9.48 13.02 -12.45
C GLY A 107 -9.64 11.51 -12.54
N THR A 108 -10.47 11.09 -13.48
CA THR A 108 -10.52 9.69 -13.93
C THR A 108 -9.20 9.32 -14.63
N PRO A 109 -8.82 8.03 -14.70
CA PRO A 109 -7.58 7.63 -15.36
C PRO A 109 -7.49 8.11 -16.83
N GLU A 110 -8.61 8.15 -17.54
CA GLU A 110 -8.66 8.59 -18.95
C GLU A 110 -8.39 10.10 -19.10
N GLU A 111 -8.93 10.93 -18.21
CA GLU A 111 -8.69 12.38 -18.22
C GLU A 111 -7.23 12.72 -17.90
N LEU A 112 -6.62 11.99 -16.96
CA LEU A 112 -5.22 12.16 -16.57
C LEU A 112 -4.28 11.82 -17.74
N GLU A 113 -4.59 10.77 -18.51
CA GLU A 113 -3.81 10.39 -19.69
C GLU A 113 -3.89 11.47 -20.79
N GLN A 114 -5.07 12.04 -21.03
CA GLN A 114 -5.25 13.15 -21.97
C GLN A 114 -4.47 14.40 -21.52
N GLN A 115 -4.50 14.73 -20.24
CA GLN A 115 -3.75 15.85 -19.67
C GLN A 115 -2.24 15.64 -19.77
N SER A 116 -1.77 14.39 -19.62
CA SER A 116 -0.35 14.05 -19.74
C SER A 116 0.22 14.34 -21.14
N THR A 117 -0.62 14.28 -22.18
CA THR A 117 -0.22 14.57 -23.57
C THR A 117 0.09 16.06 -23.81
N GLN A 118 -0.47 16.95 -22.99
CA GLN A 118 -0.23 18.40 -23.09
C GLN A 118 1.09 18.82 -22.42
N ILE A 119 1.72 17.94 -21.65
CA ILE A 119 2.95 18.24 -20.92
C ILE A 119 4.14 18.25 -21.87
N ASP A 120 5.08 19.18 -21.64
CA ASP A 120 6.29 19.29 -22.44
C ASP A 120 7.21 18.08 -22.20
N VAL A 121 7.13 17.10 -23.10
CA VAL A 121 7.89 15.84 -23.09
C VAL A 121 9.40 16.03 -23.04
N LYS A 122 9.92 17.19 -23.47
CA LYS A 122 11.37 17.46 -23.46
C LYS A 122 11.97 17.40 -22.06
N ILE A 123 11.25 17.88 -21.05
CA ILE A 123 11.73 17.89 -19.67
C ILE A 123 11.79 16.45 -19.14
N ALA A 124 10.74 15.66 -19.39
CA ALA A 124 10.68 14.25 -19.03
C ALA A 124 11.81 13.43 -19.69
N TYR A 125 12.05 13.63 -20.99
CA TYR A 125 13.12 12.95 -21.71
C TYR A 125 14.51 13.26 -21.15
N ASN A 126 14.80 14.52 -20.84
CA ASN A 126 16.10 14.90 -20.26
C ASN A 126 16.33 14.24 -18.90
N ALA A 127 15.29 14.16 -18.06
CA ALA A 127 15.38 13.46 -16.77
C ALA A 127 15.57 11.95 -16.94
N LEU A 128 14.85 11.33 -17.89
CA LEU A 128 14.99 9.91 -18.21
C LEU A 128 16.41 9.57 -18.68
N ILE A 129 16.98 10.38 -19.58
CA ILE A 129 18.35 10.17 -20.08
C ILE A 129 19.35 10.24 -18.92
N LYS A 130 19.22 11.23 -18.03
CA LYS A 130 20.08 11.35 -16.84
C LYS A 130 19.95 10.13 -15.92
N ALA A 131 18.72 9.70 -15.64
CA ALA A 131 18.44 8.53 -14.80
C ALA A 131 19.07 7.26 -15.40
N VAL A 132 18.91 7.05 -16.71
CA VAL A 132 19.43 5.88 -17.42
C VAL A 132 20.95 5.84 -17.39
N LEU A 133 21.62 6.98 -17.59
CA LEU A 133 23.08 7.06 -17.47
C LEU A 133 23.56 6.71 -16.05
N GLN A 134 22.82 7.14 -15.03
CA GLN A 134 23.14 6.84 -13.63
C GLN A 134 22.95 5.35 -13.31
N VAL A 135 21.81 4.74 -13.67
CA VAL A 135 21.56 3.30 -13.45
C VAL A 135 22.55 2.44 -14.24
N ARG A 136 22.92 2.87 -15.45
CA ARG A 136 23.95 2.18 -16.24
C ARG A 136 25.32 2.21 -15.57
N SER A 137 25.67 3.31 -14.89
CA SER A 137 26.94 3.43 -14.19
C SER A 137 27.00 2.59 -12.91
N HIS A 138 25.87 2.41 -12.23
CA HIS A 138 25.77 1.67 -10.97
C HIS A 138 24.49 0.82 -10.94
N PRO A 139 24.46 -0.31 -11.67
CA PRO A 139 23.25 -1.12 -11.74
C PRO A 139 23.10 -1.98 -10.48
N ASN A 140 21.96 -1.82 -9.79
CA ASN A 140 21.58 -2.67 -8.66
C ASN A 140 20.68 -3.82 -9.14
N HIS A 141 21.22 -4.73 -9.96
CA HIS A 141 20.48 -5.93 -10.41
C HIS A 141 20.91 -7.18 -9.63
#